data_AF-A0A958Z9Q7-F1
#
_entry.id   AF-A0A958Z9Q7-F1
#
_cell.length_a   1.000
_cell.length_b   1.000
_cell.length_c   1.000
_cell.angle_alpha   90.00
_cell.angle_beta   90.00
_cell.angle_gamma   90.00
#
_symmetry.space_group_name_H-M   'P 1'
#
loop_
_entity.id
_entity.type
_entity.pdbx_description
1 polymer ?
#
loop_
_entity_poly.entity_id
_entity_poly.type
_entity_poly.pdbx_seq_one_letter_code
_entity_poly.pdbx_strand_id
1 'polypeptide(L)'
;MKKYLICFLAVLLSTLNLFAQPDYSSITFKSKLHEYKKKKPDLTAVDFDKGNLKEVVKLLGSQFYSDTEIDDITDRIWLSFTDPEKFDFVFKDLAIQTQPNWNKKNARGQIILEPNPFLAEWTQSDGELQYMQRAFANILSYYNLMAYSDDAISTKKSIGKLLFTRKMAFKQASSGDWTNSYLKYVNTLVKPKGYTALIAQGGYDFLICKTTDVNALEDLMIKLHWNFIEP
;
A
#
# COMPACT_ATOMS: atom_id res chain seq x y z
N MET A 1 0.25 -33.53 33.84
CA MET A 1 -0.65 -32.42 33.46
C MET A 1 -0.04 -31.03 33.63
N LYS A 2 0.60 -30.68 34.77
CA LYS A 2 1.23 -29.35 34.96
C LYS A 2 2.26 -28.94 33.90
N LYS A 3 3.12 -29.85 33.41
CA LYS A 3 4.16 -29.54 32.40
C LYS A 3 3.57 -29.21 31.01
N TYR A 4 2.50 -29.91 30.60
CA TYR A 4 1.82 -29.65 29.33
C TYR A 4 1.01 -28.34 29.36
N LEU A 5 0.42 -28.00 30.51
CA LEU A 5 -0.29 -26.73 30.70
C LEU A 5 0.65 -25.53 30.60
N ILE A 6 1.89 -25.64 31.11
CA ILE A 6 2.91 -24.58 31.03
C ILE A 6 3.39 -24.40 29.59
N CYS A 7 3.61 -25.48 28.83
CA CYS A 7 3.93 -25.37 27.40
C CYS A 7 2.77 -24.74 26.60
N PHE A 8 1.53 -25.08 26.91
CA PHE A 8 0.37 -24.49 26.26
C PHE A 8 0.21 -23.00 26.59
N LEU A 9 0.45 -22.59 27.85
CA LEU A 9 0.46 -21.18 28.26
C LEU A 9 1.62 -20.40 27.62
N ALA A 10 2.80 -21.01 27.48
CA ALA A 10 3.96 -20.37 26.85
C ALA A 10 3.75 -20.17 25.33
N VAL A 11 3.06 -21.10 24.66
CA VAL A 11 2.63 -20.95 23.26
C VAL A 11 1.53 -19.91 23.13
N LEU A 12 0.58 -19.84 24.06
CA LEU A 12 -0.43 -18.77 24.07
C LEU A 12 0.21 -17.38 24.28
N LEU A 13 1.14 -17.26 25.24
CA LEU A 13 1.83 -15.99 25.55
C LEU A 13 2.75 -15.52 24.42
N SER A 14 3.35 -16.42 23.64
CA SER A 14 4.14 -16.04 22.46
C SER A 14 3.29 -15.62 21.27
N THR A 15 2.03 -16.09 21.17
CA THR A 15 1.09 -15.63 20.13
C THR A 15 0.46 -14.26 20.43
N LEU A 16 0.43 -13.82 21.69
CA LEU A 16 -0.17 -12.53 22.09
C LEU A 16 0.70 -11.31 21.73
N ASN A 17 2.01 -11.48 21.52
CA ASN A 17 2.90 -10.38 21.10
C ASN A 17 2.76 -10.01 19.61
N LEU A 18 2.01 -10.79 18.82
CA LEU A 18 1.80 -10.50 17.39
C LEU A 18 0.70 -9.45 17.14
N PHE A 19 0.00 -9.00 18.20
CA PHE A 19 -1.02 -7.95 18.14
C PHE A 19 -0.77 -6.84 19.18
N ALA A 20 0.50 -6.53 19.48
CA ALA A 20 0.79 -5.34 20.28
C ALA A 20 0.40 -4.10 19.46
N GLN A 21 -0.56 -3.32 19.97
CA GLN A 21 -0.87 -2.00 19.42
C GLN A 21 0.41 -1.16 19.38
N PRO A 22 0.62 -0.34 18.34
CA PRO A 22 1.79 0.52 18.27
C PRO A 22 1.88 1.41 19.53
N ASP A 23 3.09 1.54 20.08
CA ASP A 23 3.30 2.43 21.23
C ASP A 23 3.25 3.90 20.77
N TYR A 24 2.05 4.49 20.89
CA TYR A 24 1.76 5.87 20.53
C TYR A 24 2.41 6.90 21.47
N SER A 25 3.04 6.51 22.58
CA SER A 25 3.69 7.45 23.50
C SER A 25 4.87 8.20 22.88
N SER A 26 5.48 7.63 21.84
CA SER A 26 6.60 8.23 21.10
C SER A 26 6.19 9.07 19.88
N ILE A 27 4.88 9.15 19.62
CA ILE A 27 4.30 9.81 18.44
C ILE A 27 3.78 11.19 18.83
N THR A 28 4.25 12.21 18.11
CA THR A 28 3.73 13.58 18.20
C THR A 28 2.87 13.88 16.99
N PHE A 29 1.58 14.08 17.19
CA PHE A 29 0.68 14.53 16.14
C PHE A 29 0.78 16.04 15.96
N LYS A 30 1.06 16.49 14.74
CA LYS A 30 1.15 17.91 14.40
C LYS A 30 0.69 18.15 12.98
N SER A 31 -0.42 18.87 12.82
CA SER A 31 -0.85 19.32 11.51
C SER A 31 -0.04 20.54 11.05
N LYS A 32 0.22 20.60 9.74
CA LYS A 32 0.80 21.79 9.07
C LYS A 32 -0.26 22.61 8.34
N LEU A 33 -1.50 22.12 8.28
CA LEU A 33 -2.60 22.77 7.58
C LEU A 33 -3.26 23.82 8.48
N HIS A 34 -3.64 24.94 7.87
CA HIS A 34 -4.42 25.96 8.57
C HIS A 34 -5.87 25.51 8.77
N GLU A 35 -6.46 24.92 7.73
CA GLU A 35 -7.80 24.34 7.73
C GLU A 35 -7.86 23.13 6.79
N TYR A 36 -8.80 22.21 7.08
CA TYR A 36 -9.10 21.08 6.21
C TYR A 36 -10.21 21.44 5.22
N LYS A 37 -10.19 20.81 4.03
CA LYS A 37 -11.32 20.87 3.11
C LYS A 37 -12.57 20.29 3.79
N LYS A 38 -13.66 21.04 3.76
CA LYS A 38 -14.97 20.59 4.28
C LYS A 38 -15.75 19.74 3.28
N LYS A 39 -15.51 19.92 1.97
CA LYS A 39 -16.14 19.09 0.94
C LYS A 39 -15.50 17.71 0.94
N LYS A 40 -16.30 16.66 0.76
CA LYS A 40 -15.82 15.31 0.50
C LYS A 40 -15.36 15.17 -0.95
N PRO A 41 -14.51 14.19 -1.28
CA PRO A 41 -14.20 13.86 -2.67
C PRO A 41 -15.47 13.50 -3.45
N ASP A 42 -15.57 13.98 -4.68
CA ASP A 42 -16.70 13.67 -5.56
C ASP A 42 -16.35 12.50 -6.50
N LEU A 43 -16.91 11.33 -6.22
CA LEU A 43 -16.63 10.13 -7.01
C LEU A 43 -17.30 10.15 -8.39
N THR A 44 -18.27 11.03 -8.63
CA THR A 44 -18.92 11.12 -9.94
C THR A 44 -17.98 11.64 -11.03
N ALA A 45 -16.87 12.26 -10.63
CA ALA A 45 -15.82 12.73 -11.53
C ALA A 45 -14.93 11.60 -12.10
N VAL A 46 -15.10 10.35 -11.65
CA VAL A 46 -14.23 9.23 -12.00
C VAL A 46 -15.08 8.01 -12.37
N ASP A 47 -14.80 7.37 -13.51
CA ASP A 47 -15.47 6.12 -13.93
C ASP A 47 -14.92 4.90 -13.17
N PHE A 48 -14.81 5.01 -11.84
CA PHE A 48 -14.21 4.00 -10.99
C PHE A 48 -15.03 3.77 -9.71
N ASP A 49 -15.95 2.81 -9.80
CA ASP A 49 -16.75 2.35 -8.67
C ASP A 49 -16.02 1.34 -7.75
N LYS A 50 -16.70 0.99 -6.65
CA LYS A 50 -16.23 0.01 -5.66
C LYS A 50 -16.06 -1.41 -6.24
N GLY A 51 -16.83 -1.76 -7.28
CA GLY A 51 -16.72 -3.04 -7.97
C GLY A 51 -15.40 -3.15 -8.74
N ASN A 52 -15.05 -2.10 -9.49
CA ASN A 52 -13.74 -1.99 -10.15
C ASN A 52 -12.60 -2.11 -9.12
N LEU A 53 -12.71 -1.41 -7.99
CA LEU A 53 -11.74 -1.48 -6.89
C LEU A 53 -11.57 -2.91 -6.36
N LYS A 54 -12.68 -3.60 -6.07
CA LYS A 54 -12.66 -4.98 -5.60
C LYS A 54 -11.93 -5.90 -6.58
N GLU A 55 -12.17 -5.70 -7.88
CA GLU A 55 -11.52 -6.50 -8.91
C GLU A 55 -10.01 -6.25 -8.95
N VAL A 56 -9.55 -4.99 -8.85
CA VAL A 56 -8.11 -4.70 -8.74
C VAL A 56 -7.48 -5.42 -7.54
N VAL A 57 -8.11 -5.34 -6.37
CA VAL A 57 -7.62 -5.99 -5.14
C VAL A 57 -7.60 -7.52 -5.32
N LYS A 58 -8.59 -8.11 -6.01
CA LYS A 58 -8.60 -9.55 -6.35
C LYS A 58 -7.47 -9.96 -7.27
N LEU A 59 -7.24 -9.22 -8.36
CA LEU A 59 -6.18 -9.52 -9.34
C LEU A 59 -4.80 -9.48 -8.68
N LEU A 60 -4.59 -8.58 -7.72
CA LEU A 60 -3.33 -8.45 -6.98
C LEU A 60 -3.22 -9.39 -5.78
N GLY A 61 -4.33 -9.76 -5.14
CA GLY A 61 -4.34 -10.33 -3.79
C GLY A 61 -4.92 -11.74 -3.65
N SER A 62 -5.68 -12.25 -4.62
CA SER A 62 -6.48 -13.49 -4.48
C SER A 62 -5.69 -14.77 -4.16
N GLN A 63 -4.38 -14.80 -4.42
CA GLN A 63 -3.52 -15.91 -4.03
C GLN A 63 -3.06 -15.88 -2.57
N PHE A 64 -3.25 -14.73 -1.90
CA PHE A 64 -2.66 -14.44 -0.59
C PHE A 64 -3.70 -14.06 0.46
N TYR A 65 -4.84 -13.54 0.03
CA TYR A 65 -5.96 -13.12 0.86
C TYR A 65 -7.21 -13.92 0.50
N SER A 66 -8.01 -14.24 1.51
CA SER A 66 -9.36 -14.78 1.36
C SER A 66 -10.32 -13.73 0.79
N ASP A 67 -11.46 -14.16 0.24
CA ASP A 67 -12.48 -13.23 -0.26
C ASP A 67 -12.96 -12.23 0.81
N THR A 68 -13.03 -12.65 2.08
CA THR A 68 -13.38 -11.78 3.20
C THR A 68 -12.31 -10.71 3.46
N GLU A 69 -11.03 -11.07 3.38
CA GLU A 69 -9.94 -10.10 3.51
C GLU A 69 -9.89 -9.13 2.33
N ILE A 70 -10.15 -9.62 1.11
CA ILE A 70 -10.28 -8.78 -0.08
C ILE A 70 -11.42 -7.77 0.08
N ASP A 71 -12.56 -8.20 0.63
CA ASP A 71 -13.70 -7.33 0.91
C ASP A 71 -13.35 -6.28 1.97
N ASP A 72 -12.68 -6.65 3.05
CA ASP A 72 -12.22 -5.71 4.08
C ASP A 72 -11.22 -4.68 3.52
N ILE A 73 -10.25 -5.11 2.71
CA ILE A 73 -9.30 -4.21 2.04
C ILE A 73 -10.05 -3.24 1.12
N THR A 74 -10.99 -3.75 0.33
CA THR A 74 -11.82 -2.96 -0.60
C THR A 74 -12.63 -1.92 0.17
N ASP A 75 -13.27 -2.30 1.27
CA ASP A 75 -14.10 -1.41 2.10
C ASP A 75 -13.28 -0.27 2.70
N ARG A 76 -12.06 -0.59 3.16
CA ARG A 76 -11.12 0.41 3.70
C ARG A 76 -10.70 1.41 2.64
N ILE A 77 -10.30 0.95 1.45
CA ILE A 77 -9.91 1.85 0.35
C ILE A 77 -11.12 2.67 -0.11
N TRP A 78 -12.29 2.07 -0.23
CA TRP A 78 -13.49 2.79 -0.64
C TRP A 78 -13.90 3.87 0.37
N LEU A 79 -13.75 3.59 1.68
CA LEU A 79 -14.01 4.60 2.70
C LEU A 79 -13.02 5.75 2.61
N SER A 80 -11.73 5.49 2.33
CA SER A 80 -10.77 6.58 2.15
C SER A 80 -11.12 7.46 0.95
N PHE A 81 -11.63 6.88 -0.14
CA PHE A 81 -12.08 7.65 -1.30
C PHE A 81 -13.33 8.50 -1.03
N THR A 82 -14.30 7.95 -0.29
CA THR A 82 -15.60 8.60 -0.09
C THR A 82 -15.62 9.57 1.09
N ASP A 83 -14.88 9.27 2.16
CA ASP A 83 -14.92 9.98 3.42
C ASP A 83 -13.58 9.87 4.17
N PRO A 84 -12.56 10.65 3.74
CA PRO A 84 -11.22 10.59 4.33
C PRO A 84 -11.19 10.88 5.84
N GLU A 85 -12.03 11.80 6.32
CA GLU A 85 -12.13 12.12 7.74
C GLU A 85 -12.63 10.90 8.53
N LYS A 86 -13.69 10.25 8.03
CA LYS A 86 -14.21 9.03 8.66
C LYS A 86 -13.22 7.87 8.56
N PHE A 87 -12.47 7.77 7.46
CA PHE A 87 -11.41 6.77 7.32
C PHE A 87 -10.32 6.96 8.39
N ASP A 88 -9.80 8.18 8.54
CA ASP A 88 -8.78 8.50 9.55
C ASP A 88 -9.28 8.21 10.98
N PHE A 89 -10.58 8.43 11.23
CA PHE A 89 -11.19 8.14 12.53
C PHE A 89 -11.36 6.63 12.79
N VAL A 90 -11.98 5.90 11.85
CA VAL A 90 -12.34 4.48 12.01
C VAL A 90 -11.11 3.58 11.90
N PHE A 91 -10.19 3.89 10.98
CA PHE A 91 -9.02 3.08 10.66
C PHE A 91 -7.72 3.79 11.02
N LYS A 92 -7.69 4.46 12.18
CA LYS A 92 -6.57 5.27 12.65
C LYS A 92 -5.20 4.60 12.53
N ASP A 93 -5.09 3.34 12.98
CA ASP A 93 -3.83 2.59 12.93
C ASP A 93 -3.34 2.41 11.47
N LEU A 94 -4.25 2.04 10.57
CA LEU A 94 -3.94 1.89 9.14
C LEU A 94 -3.59 3.24 8.51
N ALA A 95 -4.38 4.27 8.80
CA ALA A 95 -4.18 5.61 8.28
C ALA A 95 -2.78 6.16 8.62
N ILE A 96 -2.32 5.91 9.85
CA ILE A 96 -0.99 6.29 10.32
C ILE A 96 0.11 5.41 9.70
N GLN A 97 -0.06 4.09 9.66
CA GLN A 97 0.98 3.16 9.22
C GLN A 97 1.26 3.21 7.72
N THR A 98 0.31 3.73 6.93
CA THR A 98 0.47 3.95 5.49
C THR A 98 1.31 5.19 5.15
N GLN A 99 1.60 6.06 6.13
CA GLN A 99 2.33 7.31 5.89
C GLN A 99 3.84 7.08 5.66
N PRO A 100 4.49 7.81 4.72
CA PRO A 100 5.92 7.65 4.44
C PRO A 100 6.86 7.90 5.64
N ASN A 101 6.40 8.67 6.64
CA ASN A 101 7.16 8.99 7.85
C ASN A 101 6.85 8.04 9.02
N TRP A 102 6.01 7.03 8.79
CA TRP A 102 5.79 5.96 9.75
C TRP A 102 7.12 5.33 10.18
N ASN A 103 7.32 5.18 11.49
CA ASN A 103 8.55 4.69 12.12
C ASN A 103 9.84 5.49 11.83
N LYS A 104 9.76 6.68 11.23
CA LYS A 104 10.93 7.56 11.03
C LYS A 104 11.05 8.57 12.17
N LYS A 105 12.10 8.42 12.97
CA LYS A 105 12.43 9.36 14.05
C LYS A 105 13.21 10.56 13.50
N ASN A 106 12.85 11.75 13.95
CA ASN A 106 13.64 12.96 13.69
C ASN A 106 14.91 13.01 14.55
N ALA A 107 15.71 14.09 14.40
CA ALA A 107 16.93 14.30 15.19
C ALA A 107 16.71 14.34 16.72
N ARG A 108 15.47 14.52 17.19
CA ARG A 108 15.08 14.51 18.61
C ARG A 108 14.50 13.15 19.06
N GLY A 109 14.54 12.14 18.21
CA GLY A 109 14.01 10.80 18.50
C GLY A 109 12.48 10.69 18.41
N GLN A 110 11.78 11.73 17.93
CA GLN A 110 10.32 11.77 17.87
C GLN A 110 9.81 11.35 16.49
N ILE A 111 8.67 10.67 16.45
CA ILE A 111 7.92 10.41 15.21
C ILE A 111 6.87 11.53 15.08
N ILE A 112 6.93 12.31 14.00
CA ILE A 112 5.97 13.41 13.75
C ILE A 112 5.04 12.99 12.63
N LEU A 113 3.74 12.99 12.91
CA LEU A 113 2.70 12.57 11.97
C LEU A 113 1.56 13.57 11.91
N GLU A 114 0.89 13.60 10.76
CA GLU A 114 -0.38 14.30 10.60
C GLU A 114 -1.47 13.54 11.39
N PRO A 115 -2.30 14.22 12.21
CA PRO A 115 -3.38 13.57 12.96
C PRO A 115 -4.43 12.90 12.06
N ASN A 116 -4.80 13.55 10.95
CA ASN A 116 -5.77 13.06 9.97
C ASN A 116 -5.09 12.98 8.60
N PRO A 117 -4.25 11.97 8.36
CA PRO A 117 -3.38 11.95 7.19
C PRO A 117 -4.13 11.88 5.86
N PHE A 118 -5.22 11.11 5.76
CA PHE A 118 -5.98 11.03 4.51
C PHE A 118 -6.81 12.30 4.27
N LEU A 119 -7.35 12.91 5.33
CA LEU A 119 -8.03 14.21 5.23
C LEU A 119 -7.06 15.32 4.84
N ALA A 120 -5.84 15.28 5.36
CA ALA A 120 -4.79 16.23 4.99
C ALA A 120 -4.34 16.04 3.54
N GLU A 121 -4.14 14.80 3.09
CA GLU A 121 -3.81 14.48 1.70
C GLU A 121 -4.92 14.97 0.76
N TRP A 122 -6.20 14.74 1.12
CA TRP A 122 -7.33 15.29 0.38
C TRP A 122 -7.33 16.81 0.35
N THR A 123 -7.05 17.44 1.49
CA THR A 123 -6.98 18.90 1.61
C THR A 123 -5.91 19.49 0.70
N GLN A 124 -4.77 18.83 0.55
CA GLN A 124 -3.64 19.29 -0.27
C GLN A 124 -3.74 18.92 -1.75
N SER A 125 -4.50 17.88 -2.09
CA SER A 125 -4.63 17.41 -3.48
C SER A 125 -5.36 18.43 -4.35
N ASP A 126 -4.94 18.56 -5.62
CA ASP A 126 -5.56 19.50 -6.57
C ASP A 126 -6.93 18.99 -7.09
N GLY A 127 -7.17 17.68 -6.99
CA GLY A 127 -8.42 17.07 -7.43
C GLY A 127 -8.60 15.63 -6.98
N GLU A 128 -9.76 15.07 -7.31
CA GLU A 128 -10.24 13.75 -6.91
C GLU A 128 -9.32 12.63 -7.40
N LEU A 129 -8.90 12.67 -8.67
CA LEU A 129 -8.02 11.65 -9.27
C LEU A 129 -6.66 11.55 -8.55
N GLN A 130 -5.99 12.70 -8.34
CA GLN A 130 -4.68 12.73 -7.68
C GLN A 130 -4.77 12.19 -6.26
N TYR A 131 -5.81 12.60 -5.53
CA TYR A 131 -6.08 12.10 -4.18
C TYR A 131 -6.30 10.58 -4.18
N MET A 132 -7.19 10.08 -5.04
CA MET A 132 -7.52 8.66 -5.11
C MET A 132 -6.32 7.80 -5.45
N GLN A 133 -5.51 8.18 -6.44
CA GLN A 133 -4.29 7.45 -6.80
C GLN A 133 -3.34 7.34 -5.60
N ARG A 134 -3.12 8.43 -4.86
CA ARG A 134 -2.25 8.43 -3.66
C ARG A 134 -2.84 7.61 -2.51
N ALA A 135 -4.12 7.80 -2.20
CA ALA A 135 -4.79 7.03 -1.17
C ALA A 135 -4.76 5.53 -1.50
N PHE A 136 -4.94 5.18 -2.77
CA PHE A 136 -4.88 3.81 -3.25
C PHE A 136 -3.47 3.23 -3.13
N ALA A 137 -2.45 3.93 -3.63
CA ALA A 137 -1.05 3.52 -3.56
C ALA A 137 -0.61 3.27 -2.11
N ASN A 138 -0.96 4.19 -1.21
CA ASN A 138 -0.61 4.11 0.22
C ASN A 138 -1.21 2.87 0.88
N ILE A 139 -2.50 2.60 0.65
CA ILE A 139 -3.18 1.44 1.25
C ILE A 139 -2.71 0.13 0.60
N LEU A 140 -2.59 0.06 -0.72
CA LEU A 140 -2.07 -1.14 -1.40
C LEU A 140 -0.62 -1.45 -1.00
N SER A 141 0.21 -0.42 -0.78
CA SER A 141 1.58 -0.60 -0.29
C SER A 141 1.63 -1.17 1.12
N TYR A 142 0.72 -0.75 2.00
CA TYR A 142 0.59 -1.34 3.34
C TYR A 142 0.28 -2.85 3.26
N TYR A 143 -0.60 -3.25 2.34
CA TYR A 143 -0.92 -4.66 2.09
C TYR A 143 0.09 -5.40 1.21
N ASN A 144 1.21 -4.77 0.84
CA ASN A 144 2.25 -5.32 -0.04
C ASN A 144 1.75 -5.75 -1.43
N LEU A 145 0.71 -5.09 -1.94
CA LEU A 145 0.12 -5.31 -3.26
C LEU A 145 0.72 -4.37 -4.33
N MET A 146 1.29 -3.25 -3.90
CA MET A 146 1.95 -2.25 -4.72
C MET A 146 3.17 -1.71 -3.97
N ALA A 147 4.08 -1.04 -4.65
CA ALA A 147 5.14 -0.28 -4.02
C ALA A 147 5.53 0.95 -4.85
N TYR A 148 6.22 1.88 -4.21
CA TYR A 148 6.83 3.05 -4.83
C TYR A 148 8.34 3.00 -4.66
N SER A 149 9.09 3.38 -5.69
CA SER A 149 10.53 3.65 -5.59
C SER A 149 11.07 4.42 -6.80
N ASP A 150 11.92 5.41 -6.57
CA ASP A 150 12.60 6.19 -7.61
C ASP A 150 14.00 5.65 -7.98
N ASP A 151 14.63 4.89 -7.07
CA ASP A 151 15.95 4.28 -7.28
C ASP A 151 15.94 2.73 -7.24
N ALA A 152 16.91 2.07 -7.87
CA ALA A 152 16.96 0.60 -7.93
C ALA A 152 17.25 -0.09 -6.58
N ILE A 153 17.98 0.53 -5.65
CA ILE A 153 18.29 -0.05 -4.33
C ILE A 153 17.01 -0.13 -3.50
N SER A 154 16.23 0.94 -3.49
CA SER A 154 14.93 1.01 -2.86
C SER A 154 13.93 0.08 -3.56
N THR A 155 13.98 0.00 -4.90
CA THR A 155 13.16 -0.93 -5.70
C THR A 155 13.39 -2.38 -5.27
N LYS A 156 14.66 -2.81 -5.15
CA LYS A 156 15.01 -4.15 -4.67
C LYS A 156 14.42 -4.45 -3.29
N LYS A 157 14.49 -3.49 -2.37
CA LYS A 157 13.92 -3.64 -1.02
C LYS A 157 12.41 -3.79 -1.07
N SER A 158 11.74 -2.97 -1.88
CA SER A 158 10.29 -2.95 -2.04
C SER A 158 9.76 -4.23 -2.71
N ILE A 159 10.39 -4.70 -3.79
CA ILE A 159 10.04 -5.98 -4.44
C ILE A 159 10.21 -7.16 -3.48
N GLY A 160 11.21 -7.11 -2.58
CA GLY A 160 11.36 -8.11 -1.53
C GLY A 160 10.21 -8.17 -0.52
N LYS A 161 9.31 -7.20 -0.50
CA LYS A 161 8.12 -7.17 0.37
C LYS A 161 6.82 -7.55 -0.36
N LEU A 162 6.73 -7.26 -1.66
CA LEU A 162 5.53 -7.57 -2.46
C LEU A 162 5.16 -9.05 -2.38
N LEU A 163 3.87 -9.35 -2.30
CA LEU A 163 3.37 -10.70 -1.99
C LEU A 163 3.85 -11.79 -2.98
N PHE A 164 3.86 -11.48 -4.27
CA PHE A 164 4.31 -12.39 -5.33
C PHE A 164 5.82 -12.69 -5.28
N THR A 165 6.62 -11.79 -4.73
CA THR A 165 8.09 -11.85 -4.81
C THR A 165 8.80 -11.94 -3.47
N ARG A 166 8.08 -11.85 -2.33
CA ARG A 166 8.68 -11.87 -0.98
C ARG A 166 9.52 -13.11 -0.64
N LYS A 167 9.33 -14.21 -1.37
CA LYS A 167 10.11 -15.46 -1.22
C LYS A 167 11.19 -15.63 -2.29
N MET A 168 11.38 -14.65 -3.16
CA MET A 168 12.36 -14.69 -4.25
C MET A 168 13.65 -13.97 -3.86
N ALA A 169 14.77 -14.48 -4.34
CA ALA A 169 16.06 -13.81 -4.25
C ALA A 169 16.30 -12.96 -5.49
N PHE A 170 16.73 -11.71 -5.28
CA PHE A 170 17.08 -10.78 -6.34
C PHE A 170 18.54 -10.35 -6.18
N LYS A 171 19.24 -10.16 -7.31
CA LYS A 171 20.61 -9.62 -7.28
C LYS A 171 20.65 -8.26 -6.61
N GLN A 172 21.81 -7.89 -6.09
CA GLN A 172 22.02 -6.56 -5.57
C GLN A 172 21.83 -5.51 -6.68
N ALA A 173 21.10 -4.44 -6.39
CA ALA A 173 20.95 -3.32 -7.31
C ALA A 173 22.22 -2.45 -7.33
N SER A 174 22.60 -1.95 -8.51
CA SER A 174 23.67 -0.96 -8.64
C SER A 174 23.14 0.42 -8.27
N SER A 175 24.00 1.28 -7.70
CA SER A 175 23.64 2.65 -7.33
C SER A 175 23.36 3.57 -8.53
N GLY A 176 23.74 3.16 -9.74
CA GLY A 176 23.46 3.88 -10.98
C GLY A 176 22.20 3.40 -11.73
N ASP A 177 21.54 2.34 -11.24
CA ASP A 177 20.34 1.79 -11.88
C ASP A 177 19.08 2.55 -11.42
N TRP A 178 18.17 2.78 -12.36
CA TRP A 178 16.84 3.33 -12.09
C TRP A 178 15.83 2.21 -11.86
N THR A 179 14.71 2.54 -11.22
CA THR A 179 13.59 1.62 -10.94
C THR A 179 13.17 0.81 -12.17
N ASN A 180 12.94 1.48 -13.31
CA ASN A 180 12.52 0.82 -14.55
C ASN A 180 13.56 -0.23 -15.00
N SER A 181 14.85 0.14 -15.08
CA SER A 181 15.93 -0.79 -15.46
C SER A 181 16.02 -2.01 -14.55
N TYR A 182 15.80 -1.82 -13.25
CA TYR A 182 15.80 -2.92 -12.29
C TYR A 182 14.55 -3.81 -12.42
N LEU A 183 13.38 -3.22 -12.69
CA LEU A 183 12.15 -3.97 -12.94
C LEU A 183 12.23 -4.79 -14.24
N LYS A 184 12.92 -4.30 -15.29
CA LYS A 184 13.25 -5.12 -16.48
C LYS A 184 13.98 -6.41 -16.11
N TYR A 185 15.01 -6.29 -15.27
CA TYR A 185 15.71 -7.46 -14.75
C TYR A 185 14.77 -8.37 -13.94
N VAL A 186 13.94 -7.81 -13.07
CA VAL A 186 12.95 -8.57 -12.28
C VAL A 186 12.00 -9.35 -13.20
N ASN A 187 11.55 -8.76 -14.30
CA ASN A 187 10.70 -9.43 -15.30
C ASN A 187 11.36 -10.66 -15.92
N THR A 188 12.69 -10.67 -16.09
CA THR A 188 13.40 -11.88 -16.57
C THR A 188 13.31 -13.06 -15.59
N LEU A 189 13.04 -12.79 -14.30
CA LEU A 189 12.92 -13.79 -13.23
C LEU A 189 11.47 -14.17 -12.92
N VAL A 190 10.54 -13.20 -12.98
CA VAL A 190 9.15 -13.42 -12.59
C VAL A 190 8.28 -13.95 -13.74
N LYS A 191 8.59 -13.60 -15.00
CA LYS A 191 7.84 -14.08 -16.18
C LYS A 191 7.85 -15.60 -16.33
N PRO A 192 8.99 -16.31 -16.17
CA PRO A 192 8.99 -17.78 -16.20
C PRO A 192 8.12 -18.44 -15.11
N LYS A 193 7.71 -17.68 -14.09
CA LYS A 193 6.81 -18.13 -13.01
C LYS A 193 5.35 -17.72 -13.24
N GLY A 194 5.02 -17.12 -14.39
CA GLY A 194 3.68 -16.66 -14.72
C GLY A 194 3.29 -15.32 -14.09
N TYR A 195 4.27 -14.48 -13.73
CA TYR A 195 4.03 -13.14 -13.18
C TYR A 195 4.66 -12.05 -14.02
N THR A 196 4.14 -10.83 -13.91
CA THR A 196 4.64 -9.65 -14.62
C THR A 196 4.70 -8.47 -13.67
N ALA A 197 5.86 -7.81 -13.64
CA ALA A 197 6.04 -6.53 -12.99
C ALA A 197 5.63 -5.41 -13.95
N LEU A 198 4.78 -4.51 -13.47
CA LEU A 198 4.30 -3.33 -14.19
C LEU A 198 4.69 -2.07 -13.40
N ILE A 199 4.94 -0.97 -14.11
CA ILE A 199 5.24 0.34 -13.55
C ILE A 199 4.28 1.40 -14.12
N ALA A 200 3.88 2.35 -13.29
CA ALA A 200 3.10 3.49 -13.72
C ALA A 200 3.87 4.33 -14.75
N GLN A 201 3.28 4.57 -15.91
CA GLN A 201 3.85 5.38 -16.98
C GLN A 201 4.11 6.81 -16.47
N GLY A 202 5.37 7.25 -16.55
CA GLY A 202 5.77 8.58 -16.05
C GLY A 202 5.83 8.69 -14.52
N GLY A 203 5.70 7.57 -13.80
CA GLY A 203 5.76 7.50 -12.34
C GLY A 203 6.74 6.46 -11.82
N TYR A 204 6.64 6.20 -10.51
CA TYR A 204 7.54 5.31 -9.76
C TYR A 204 6.80 4.26 -8.94
N ASP A 205 5.47 4.24 -9.04
CA ASP A 205 4.64 3.18 -8.49
C ASP A 205 4.70 1.95 -9.38
N PHE A 206 4.84 0.79 -8.79
CA PHE A 206 4.91 -0.48 -9.49
C PHE A 206 4.23 -1.58 -8.70
N LEU A 207 3.81 -2.61 -9.42
CA LEU A 207 3.11 -3.77 -8.88
C LEU A 207 3.58 -5.03 -9.59
N ILE A 208 3.24 -6.18 -9.03
CA ILE A 208 3.48 -7.48 -9.66
C ILE A 208 2.16 -8.24 -9.61
N CYS A 209 1.74 -8.79 -10.75
CA CYS A 209 0.50 -9.55 -10.88
C CYS A 209 0.75 -10.82 -11.71
N LYS A 210 -0.28 -11.66 -11.87
CA LYS A 210 -0.20 -12.78 -12.81
C LYS A 210 -0.15 -12.24 -14.24
N THR A 211 0.65 -12.87 -15.09
CA THR A 211 0.76 -12.48 -16.51
C THR A 211 -0.57 -12.55 -17.23
N THR A 212 -1.45 -13.50 -16.86
CA THR A 212 -2.81 -13.62 -17.42
C THR A 212 -3.73 -12.47 -17.06
N ASP A 213 -3.40 -11.74 -15.99
CA ASP A 213 -4.27 -10.75 -15.36
C ASP A 213 -3.87 -9.31 -15.78
N VAL A 214 -2.76 -9.15 -16.53
CA VAL A 214 -2.17 -7.85 -16.93
C VAL A 214 -3.19 -6.98 -17.65
N ASN A 215 -3.82 -7.47 -18.72
CA ASN A 215 -4.75 -6.67 -19.52
C ASN A 215 -5.95 -6.20 -18.68
N ALA A 216 -6.54 -7.09 -17.88
CA ALA A 216 -7.68 -6.75 -17.03
C ALA A 216 -7.30 -5.70 -15.98
N LEU A 217 -6.09 -5.81 -15.42
CA LEU A 217 -5.57 -4.83 -14.46
C LEU A 217 -5.31 -3.48 -15.13
N GLU A 218 -4.67 -3.44 -16.30
CA GLU A 218 -4.42 -2.21 -17.05
C GLU A 218 -5.74 -1.49 -17.41
N ASP A 219 -6.74 -2.23 -17.90
CA ASP A 219 -8.07 -1.68 -18.23
C ASP A 219 -8.75 -1.04 -17.00
N LEU A 220 -8.62 -1.66 -15.83
CA LEU A 220 -9.15 -1.11 -14.58
C LEU A 220 -8.38 0.13 -14.11
N MET A 221 -7.06 0.14 -14.22
CA MET A 221 -6.23 1.25 -13.75
C MET A 221 -6.33 2.48 -14.68
N ILE A 222 -6.58 2.28 -15.98
CA ILE A 222 -6.86 3.36 -16.94
C ILE A 222 -8.10 4.18 -16.51
N LYS A 223 -9.11 3.55 -15.90
CA LYS A 223 -10.29 4.26 -15.37
C LYS A 223 -9.96 5.24 -14.23
N LEU A 224 -8.84 5.02 -13.54
CA LEU A 224 -8.25 5.96 -12.57
C LEU A 224 -7.25 6.93 -13.20
N HIS A 225 -7.17 6.99 -14.53
CA HIS A 225 -6.14 7.71 -15.30
C HIS A 225 -4.73 7.32 -14.87
N TRP A 226 -4.53 6.03 -14.56
CA TRP A 226 -3.27 5.52 -14.05
C TRP A 226 -2.77 4.38 -14.93
N ASN A 227 -1.99 4.71 -15.94
CA ASN A 227 -1.52 3.74 -16.93
C ASN A 227 -0.34 2.96 -16.37
N PHE A 228 -0.46 1.65 -16.26
CA PHE A 228 0.64 0.74 -15.95
C PHE A 228 1.15 0.12 -17.24
N ILE A 229 2.47 -0.02 -17.36
CA ILE A 229 3.14 -0.62 -18.50
C ILE A 229 4.20 -1.60 -18.02
N GLU A 230 4.57 -2.55 -18.88
CA GLU A 230 5.81 -3.28 -18.66
C GLU A 230 7.01 -2.32 -18.75
N PRO A 231 7.92 -2.31 -17.77
CA PRO A 231 9.07 -1.41 -17.71
C PRO A 231 9.98 -1.48 -18.95
#